data_AF-A0A2M8JTT5-F1
#
_entry.id   AF-A0A2M8JTT5-F1
#
_cell.length_a   1.000
_cell.length_b   1.000
_cell.length_c   1.000
_cell.angle_alpha   90.00
_cell.angle_beta   90.00
_cell.angle_gamma   90.00
#
_symmetry.space_group_name_H-M   'P 1'
#
loop_
_entity.id
_entity.type
_entity.pdbx_description
1 polymer ?
#
loop_
_entity_poly.entity_id
_entity_poly.type
_entity_poly.pdbx_seq_one_letter_code
_entity_poly.pdbx_strand_id
1 'polypeptide(L)'
;MRKSSRVKQQDITDCGAACIASVAAHYQLKLPVSRIRQYAGTDKRGTNVLGMIEAAEKLGFQAKGAKGPIESLAKIPLPAIAHVIVKNGLHHFVVIYKVSAKKITFMDPGDGLEHKKTINAFSKEWTGVIILLLPDEEFIKGNQKTSSIDRFWQLIRPHSGVMILALMGAVLYTILGLSSSIYMQKIIDFVIPESNMQLLNLLSMGMIVILVFQIFIGTFKTIIGLQTGQHIDAKLILGYYKHLLQLPQRFFDTMRVGEIISRVNDAVKIRAFINDVALNMFVNILIVLFSIGLMFMYYWKLALIMLAIIPAYLIIYSISNLVNKKWQRRLMENSADLETQLVESLTAAGTIKRFGLEEYAKLSSTDKCNF
;
A
#
# COMPACT_ATOMS: atom_id res chain seq x y z
N MET A 1 -16.03 7.72 -15.91
CA MET A 1 -16.24 7.71 -14.45
C MET A 1 -15.16 8.54 -13.78
N ARG A 2 -15.43 9.24 -12.67
CA ARG A 2 -14.41 10.02 -11.97
C ARG A 2 -13.41 9.08 -11.28
N LYS A 3 -12.10 9.35 -11.35
CA LYS A 3 -11.06 8.53 -10.70
C LYS A 3 -11.28 8.37 -9.19
N SER A 4 -11.96 9.33 -8.56
CA SER A 4 -12.26 9.35 -7.12
C SER A 4 -13.22 8.26 -6.64
N SER A 5 -14.03 7.67 -7.53
CA SER A 5 -15.02 6.67 -7.15
C SER A 5 -14.49 5.23 -7.16
N ARG A 6 -13.19 5.05 -7.44
CA ARG A 6 -12.49 3.77 -7.31
C ARG A 6 -12.05 3.59 -5.85
N VAL A 7 -12.74 2.72 -5.11
CA VAL A 7 -12.48 2.48 -3.69
C VAL A 7 -12.24 0.99 -3.48
N LYS A 8 -11.04 0.64 -3.02
CA LYS A 8 -10.69 -0.72 -2.63
C LYS A 8 -11.05 -0.93 -1.15
N GLN A 9 -11.61 -2.10 -0.82
CA GLN A 9 -11.84 -2.50 0.56
C GLN A 9 -10.52 -2.65 1.32
N GLN A 10 -10.52 -2.28 2.60
CA GLN A 10 -9.35 -2.42 3.47
C GLN A 10 -9.35 -3.79 4.14
N ASP A 11 -10.48 -4.16 4.73
CA ASP A 11 -10.70 -5.46 5.35
C ASP A 11 -11.67 -6.33 4.52
N ILE A 12 -11.65 -7.65 4.71
CA ILE A 12 -12.47 -8.62 3.95
C ILE A 12 -13.98 -8.35 4.13
N THR A 13 -14.36 -7.81 5.29
CA THR A 13 -15.75 -7.53 5.68
C THR A 13 -16.29 -6.18 5.21
N ASP A 14 -15.44 -5.34 4.59
CA ASP A 14 -15.74 -3.93 4.26
C ASP A 14 -16.41 -3.71 2.89
N CYS A 15 -16.75 -4.76 2.14
CA CYS A 15 -17.24 -4.63 0.76
C CYS A 15 -18.43 -3.67 0.63
N GLY A 16 -19.41 -3.73 1.55
CA GLY A 16 -20.56 -2.83 1.59
C GLY A 16 -20.18 -1.37 1.91
N ALA A 17 -19.34 -1.16 2.92
CA ALA A 17 -18.86 0.18 3.29
C ALA A 17 -18.02 0.83 2.17
N ALA A 18 -17.21 0.03 1.46
CA ALA A 18 -16.45 0.48 0.29
C ALA A 18 -17.36 0.85 -0.89
N CYS A 19 -18.45 0.11 -1.11
CA CYS A 19 -19.47 0.45 -2.10
C CYS A 19 -20.15 1.79 -1.81
N ILE A 20 -20.58 2.03 -0.56
CA ILE A 20 -21.13 3.33 -0.15
C ILE A 20 -20.08 4.44 -0.32
N ALA A 21 -18.83 4.21 0.06
CA ALA A 21 -17.75 5.17 -0.12
C ALA A 21 -17.53 5.55 -1.59
N SER A 22 -17.68 4.58 -2.50
CA SER A 22 -17.57 4.76 -3.94
C SER A 22 -18.70 5.61 -4.49
N VAL A 23 -19.94 5.32 -4.09
CA VAL A 23 -21.13 6.11 -4.44
C VAL A 23 -21.03 7.52 -3.88
N ALA A 24 -20.67 7.68 -2.61
CA ALA A 24 -20.43 8.98 -1.99
C ALA A 24 -19.38 9.80 -2.77
N ALA A 25 -18.27 9.17 -3.15
CA ALA A 25 -17.22 9.81 -3.93
C ALA A 25 -17.64 10.15 -5.37
N HIS A 26 -18.63 9.45 -5.93
CA HIS A 26 -19.27 9.82 -7.19
C HIS A 26 -20.03 11.14 -7.07
N TYR A 27 -20.76 11.31 -5.96
CA TYR A 27 -21.50 12.53 -5.61
C TYR A 27 -20.64 13.64 -4.96
N GLN A 28 -19.30 13.50 -4.97
CA GLN A 28 -18.33 14.48 -4.44
C GLN A 28 -18.21 14.54 -2.91
N LEU A 29 -18.61 13.48 -2.21
CA LEU A 29 -18.37 13.31 -0.79
C LEU A 29 -17.27 12.26 -0.56
N LYS A 30 -16.10 12.69 -0.07
CA LYS A 30 -14.97 11.78 0.21
C LYS A 30 -14.84 11.55 1.71
N LEU A 31 -15.02 10.29 2.11
CA LEU A 31 -15.00 9.85 3.51
C LEU A 31 -14.03 8.66 3.69
N PRO A 32 -13.42 8.48 4.86
CA PRO A 32 -12.73 7.23 5.18
C PRO A 32 -13.73 6.07 5.31
N VAL A 33 -13.39 4.90 4.74
CA VAL A 33 -14.24 3.69 4.76
C VAL A 33 -14.55 3.27 6.20
N SER A 34 -13.62 3.45 7.13
CA SER A 34 -13.79 3.14 8.56
C SER A 34 -14.96 3.89 9.20
N ARG A 35 -15.26 5.12 8.77
CA ARG A 35 -16.40 5.89 9.31
C ARG A 35 -17.73 5.32 8.81
N ILE A 36 -17.78 4.93 7.54
CA ILE A 36 -18.95 4.29 6.94
C ILE A 36 -19.19 2.92 7.57
N ARG A 37 -18.12 2.16 7.83
CA ARG A 37 -18.18 0.88 8.55
C ARG A 37 -18.86 1.02 9.91
N GLN A 38 -18.53 2.07 10.67
CA GLN A 38 -19.16 2.35 11.96
C GLN A 38 -20.65 2.71 11.81
N TYR A 39 -21.01 3.50 10.79
CA TYR A 39 -22.41 3.84 10.53
C TYR A 39 -23.23 2.63 10.10
N ALA A 40 -22.64 1.74 9.31
CA ALA A 40 -23.27 0.54 8.79
C ALA A 40 -23.33 -0.61 9.79
N GLY A 41 -22.64 -0.49 10.93
CA GLY A 41 -22.59 -1.53 11.95
C GLY A 41 -21.95 -2.82 11.45
N THR A 42 -21.02 -2.75 10.49
CA THR A 42 -20.32 -3.90 9.94
C THR A 42 -19.65 -4.71 11.05
N ASP A 43 -20.02 -5.99 11.16
CA ASP A 43 -19.50 -6.92 12.15
C ASP A 43 -18.46 -7.88 11.55
N LYS A 44 -18.07 -8.91 12.31
CA LYS A 44 -17.12 -9.93 11.89
C LYS A 44 -17.63 -10.80 10.72
N ARG A 45 -18.95 -10.81 10.45
CA ARG A 45 -19.61 -11.55 9.36
C ARG A 45 -19.83 -10.69 8.12
N GLY A 46 -19.85 -9.37 8.26
CA GLY A 46 -19.92 -8.43 7.16
C GLY A 46 -20.94 -7.31 7.39
N THR A 47 -21.46 -6.75 6.29
CA THR A 47 -22.46 -5.67 6.35
C THR A 47 -23.77 -6.19 5.76
N ASN A 48 -24.88 -6.01 6.48
CA ASN A 48 -26.21 -6.35 5.98
C ASN A 48 -26.81 -5.20 5.14
N VAL A 49 -27.88 -5.49 4.40
CA VAL A 49 -28.55 -4.50 3.54
C VAL A 49 -29.15 -3.36 4.37
N LEU A 50 -29.76 -3.68 5.51
CA LEU A 50 -30.35 -2.68 6.41
C LEU A 50 -29.31 -1.68 6.92
N GLY A 51 -28.18 -2.17 7.42
CA GLY A 51 -27.08 -1.33 7.90
C GLY A 51 -26.47 -0.47 6.80
N MET A 52 -26.43 -0.95 5.54
CA MET A 52 -26.03 -0.10 4.42
C MET A 52 -27.03 1.04 4.13
N ILE A 53 -28.33 0.77 4.27
CA ILE A 53 -29.37 1.81 4.11
C ILE A 53 -29.26 2.83 5.25
N GLU A 54 -29.21 2.38 6.51
CA GLU A 54 -29.04 3.26 7.67
C GLU A 54 -27.75 4.11 7.59
N ALA A 55 -26.66 3.52 7.07
CA ALA A 55 -25.42 4.24 6.87
C ALA A 55 -25.51 5.28 5.76
N ALA A 56 -26.21 4.97 4.67
CA ALA A 56 -26.43 5.89 3.57
C ALA A 56 -27.30 7.07 4.02
N GLU A 57 -28.37 6.81 4.77
CA GLU A 57 -29.25 7.83 5.36
C GLU A 57 -28.49 8.78 6.28
N LYS A 58 -27.63 8.25 7.17
CA LYS A 58 -26.73 9.07 8.02
C LYS A 58 -25.74 9.94 7.24
N LEU A 59 -25.50 9.65 5.97
CA LEU A 59 -24.64 10.43 5.08
C LEU A 59 -25.43 11.45 4.24
N GLY A 60 -26.74 11.55 4.45
CA GLY A 60 -27.64 12.43 3.69
C GLY A 60 -28.06 11.82 2.34
N PHE A 61 -28.04 10.50 2.19
CA PHE A 61 -28.63 9.84 1.01
C PHE A 61 -30.03 9.32 1.34
N GLN A 62 -30.97 9.49 0.42
CA GLN A 62 -32.15 8.63 0.38
C GLN A 62 -31.77 7.27 -0.17
N ALA A 63 -31.91 6.23 0.65
CA ALA A 63 -31.54 4.86 0.28
C ALA A 63 -32.73 3.90 0.36
N LYS A 64 -32.88 3.03 -0.64
CA LYS A 64 -33.91 1.97 -0.63
C LYS A 64 -33.35 0.66 -1.15
N GLY A 65 -33.62 -0.42 -0.41
CA GLY A 65 -33.38 -1.79 -0.86
C GLY A 65 -34.54 -2.27 -1.74
N ALA A 66 -34.22 -2.86 -2.89
CA ALA A 66 -35.19 -3.44 -3.80
C ALA A 66 -34.72 -4.82 -4.28
N LYS A 67 -35.67 -5.66 -4.69
CA LYS A 67 -35.40 -6.94 -5.36
C LYS A 67 -36.13 -6.96 -6.68
N GLY A 68 -35.46 -7.33 -7.77
CA GLY A 68 -36.09 -7.33 -9.09
C GLY A 68 -35.34 -8.16 -10.13
N PRO A 69 -35.93 -8.33 -11.32
CA PRO A 69 -35.30 -9.03 -12.45
C PRO A 69 -34.24 -8.16 -13.14
N ILE A 70 -33.37 -8.78 -13.95
CA ILE A 70 -32.20 -8.14 -14.56
C ILE A 70 -32.58 -7.00 -15.51
N GLU A 71 -33.75 -7.13 -16.14
CA GLU A 71 -34.35 -6.14 -17.04
C GLU A 71 -34.59 -4.79 -16.35
N SER A 72 -34.81 -4.81 -15.03
CA SER A 72 -35.04 -3.59 -14.25
C SER A 72 -33.78 -2.75 -14.09
N LEU A 73 -32.58 -3.34 -14.24
CA LEU A 73 -31.31 -2.62 -14.10
C LEU A 73 -31.15 -1.48 -15.12
N ALA A 74 -31.87 -1.52 -16.24
CA ALA A 74 -31.85 -0.44 -17.23
C ALA A 74 -32.73 0.77 -16.84
N LYS A 75 -33.67 0.59 -15.90
CA LYS A 75 -34.69 1.59 -15.53
C LYS A 75 -34.42 2.27 -14.18
N ILE A 76 -33.43 1.80 -13.43
CA ILE A 76 -33.09 2.33 -12.09
C ILE A 76 -32.18 3.55 -12.15
N PRO A 77 -32.21 4.41 -11.11
CA PRO A 77 -31.20 5.44 -10.93
C PRO A 77 -29.81 4.82 -10.71
N LEU A 78 -28.79 5.42 -11.31
CA LEU A 78 -27.38 5.03 -11.18
C LEU A 78 -26.56 6.18 -10.59
N PRO A 79 -25.52 5.90 -9.78
CA PRO A 79 -25.01 4.58 -9.42
C PRO A 79 -25.84 3.85 -8.35
N ALA A 80 -25.87 2.52 -8.42
CA ALA A 80 -26.59 1.65 -7.48
C ALA A 80 -25.69 0.52 -6.97
N ILE A 81 -25.94 0.01 -5.76
CA ILE A 81 -25.14 -1.08 -5.16
C ILE A 81 -25.88 -2.40 -5.38
N ALA A 82 -25.26 -3.36 -6.06
CA ALA A 82 -25.82 -4.68 -6.30
C ALA A 82 -25.12 -5.75 -5.43
N HIS A 83 -25.91 -6.74 -5.01
CA HIS A 83 -25.40 -7.88 -4.25
C HIS A 83 -25.20 -9.09 -5.17
N VAL A 84 -23.98 -9.62 -5.21
CA VAL A 84 -23.56 -10.71 -6.09
C VAL A 84 -22.97 -11.87 -5.26
N ILE A 85 -23.03 -13.07 -5.80
CA ILE A 85 -22.36 -14.26 -5.28
C ILE A 85 -21.18 -14.55 -6.20
N VAL A 86 -19.98 -14.50 -5.64
CA VAL A 86 -18.74 -14.78 -6.36
C VAL A 86 -18.58 -16.29 -6.51
N LYS A 87 -17.75 -16.75 -7.45
CA LYS A 87 -17.54 -18.18 -7.79
C LYS A 87 -17.26 -19.11 -6.60
N ASN A 88 -16.78 -18.59 -5.47
CA ASN A 88 -16.49 -19.36 -4.25
C ASN A 88 -17.70 -19.42 -3.28
N GLY A 89 -18.90 -19.03 -3.72
CA GLY A 89 -20.10 -18.98 -2.88
C GLY A 89 -20.15 -17.80 -1.91
N LEU A 90 -19.15 -16.92 -1.94
CA LEU A 90 -19.06 -15.76 -1.05
C LEU A 90 -19.98 -14.62 -1.52
N HIS A 91 -20.74 -14.10 -0.57
CA HIS A 91 -21.57 -12.91 -0.73
C HIS A 91 -20.70 -11.66 -0.85
N HIS A 92 -20.97 -10.84 -1.88
CA HIS A 92 -20.19 -9.64 -2.17
C HIS A 92 -21.07 -8.51 -2.68
N PHE A 93 -20.65 -7.27 -2.45
CA PHE A 93 -21.33 -6.07 -2.95
C PHE A 93 -20.49 -5.39 -4.02
N VAL A 94 -21.14 -4.91 -5.07
CA VAL A 94 -20.50 -4.18 -6.19
C VAL A 94 -21.30 -2.93 -6.55
N VAL A 95 -20.65 -1.90 -7.09
CA VAL A 95 -21.33 -0.66 -7.48
C VAL A 95 -21.54 -0.61 -8.99
N ILE A 96 -22.78 -0.61 -9.44
CA ILE A 96 -23.14 -0.45 -10.85
C ILE A 96 -23.14 1.04 -11.21
N TYR A 97 -22.37 1.40 -12.24
CA TYR A 97 -22.25 2.79 -12.71
C TYR A 97 -22.91 3.03 -14.06
N LYS A 98 -22.92 2.02 -14.93
CA LYS A 98 -23.53 2.13 -16.25
C LYS A 98 -24.09 0.79 -16.69
N VAL A 99 -25.35 0.81 -17.10
CA VAL A 99 -26.01 -0.32 -17.75
C VAL A 99 -26.23 0.05 -19.21
N SER A 100 -25.88 -0.83 -20.13
CA SER A 100 -26.10 -0.70 -21.57
C SER A 100 -26.76 -1.97 -22.09
N ALA A 101 -27.37 -1.95 -23.27
CA ALA A 101 -28.16 -3.07 -23.79
C ALA A 101 -27.45 -4.44 -23.82
N LYS A 102 -26.11 -4.47 -23.87
CA LYS A 102 -25.33 -5.73 -23.89
C LYS A 102 -24.34 -5.89 -22.72
N LYS A 103 -24.00 -4.82 -22.00
CA LYS A 103 -22.89 -4.79 -21.03
C LYS A 103 -23.22 -3.96 -19.81
N ILE A 104 -22.72 -4.41 -18.65
CA ILE A 104 -22.80 -3.72 -17.37
C ILE A 104 -21.39 -3.31 -16.96
N THR A 105 -21.24 -2.05 -16.55
CA THR A 105 -20.02 -1.49 -16.00
C THR A 105 -20.21 -1.29 -14.50
N PHE A 106 -19.40 -1.97 -13.70
CA PHE A 106 -19.44 -1.92 -12.25
C PHE A 106 -18.05 -1.75 -11.65
N MET A 107 -17.98 -1.23 -10.43
CA MET A 107 -16.78 -1.16 -9.62
C MET A 107 -16.83 -2.31 -8.61
N ASP A 108 -15.77 -3.12 -8.58
CA ASP A 108 -15.60 -4.18 -7.60
C ASP A 108 -14.73 -3.66 -6.44
N PRO A 109 -15.23 -3.57 -5.20
CA PRO A 109 -14.42 -3.11 -4.07
C PRO A 109 -13.26 -4.06 -3.72
N GLY A 110 -13.26 -5.32 -4.19
CA GLY A 110 -12.17 -6.27 -3.96
C GLY A 110 -10.84 -5.81 -4.56
N ASP A 111 -10.86 -5.28 -5.79
CA ASP A 111 -9.68 -4.70 -6.43
C ASP A 111 -9.75 -3.17 -6.59
N GLY A 112 -10.91 -2.57 -6.34
CA GLY A 112 -11.19 -1.15 -6.49
C GLY A 112 -11.21 -0.67 -7.94
N LEU A 113 -11.26 -1.60 -8.91
CA LEU A 113 -11.21 -1.30 -10.33
C LEU A 113 -12.59 -1.39 -10.97
N GLU A 114 -12.66 -0.83 -12.18
CA GLU A 114 -13.86 -0.87 -13.01
C GLU A 114 -13.82 -2.11 -13.90
N HIS A 115 -14.87 -2.92 -13.83
CA HIS A 115 -15.05 -4.13 -14.60
C HIS A 115 -16.23 -4.00 -15.55
N LYS A 116 -16.13 -4.70 -16.68
CA LYS A 116 -17.19 -4.78 -17.68
C LYS A 116 -17.54 -6.23 -17.93
N LYS A 117 -18.79 -6.60 -17.69
CA LYS A 117 -19.33 -7.94 -17.99
C LYS A 117 -20.52 -7.83 -18.94
N THR A 118 -20.79 -8.90 -19.68
CA THR A 118 -22.05 -9.05 -20.41
C THR A 118 -23.19 -9.24 -19.41
N ILE A 119 -24.41 -8.82 -19.79
CA ILE A 119 -25.60 -8.96 -18.93
C ILE A 119 -25.80 -10.43 -18.54
N ASN A 120 -25.66 -11.36 -19.48
CA ASN A 120 -25.83 -12.80 -19.21
C ASN A 120 -24.82 -13.34 -18.19
N ALA A 121 -23.56 -12.87 -18.23
CA ALA A 121 -22.56 -13.30 -17.27
C ALA A 121 -22.86 -12.72 -15.88
N PHE A 122 -23.25 -11.44 -15.80
CA PHE A 122 -23.60 -10.78 -14.54
C PHE A 122 -24.87 -11.37 -13.91
N SER A 123 -25.85 -11.74 -14.73
CA SER A 123 -27.11 -12.33 -14.26
C SER A 123 -26.93 -13.68 -13.55
N LYS A 124 -25.85 -14.42 -13.82
CA LYS A 124 -25.53 -15.67 -13.11
C LYS A 124 -24.95 -15.44 -11.72
N GLU A 125 -24.31 -14.30 -11.51
CA GLU A 125 -23.68 -13.93 -10.24
C GLU A 125 -24.62 -13.08 -9.37
N TRP A 126 -25.55 -12.35 -9.98
CA TRP A 126 -26.42 -11.42 -9.27
C TRP A 126 -27.56 -12.11 -8.54
N THR A 127 -27.75 -11.73 -7.28
CA THR A 127 -28.80 -12.30 -6.40
C THR A 127 -30.19 -11.69 -6.61
N GLY A 128 -30.31 -10.66 -7.45
CA GLY A 128 -31.54 -9.89 -7.64
C GLY A 128 -31.73 -8.74 -6.64
N VAL A 129 -30.85 -8.63 -5.63
CA VAL A 129 -30.91 -7.56 -4.61
C VAL A 129 -30.09 -6.35 -5.06
N ILE A 130 -30.69 -5.16 -4.92
CA ILE A 130 -30.08 -3.88 -5.24
C ILE A 130 -30.41 -2.82 -4.18
N ILE A 131 -29.51 -1.87 -4.00
CA ILE A 131 -29.69 -0.72 -3.14
C ILE A 131 -29.55 0.52 -4.00
N LEU A 132 -30.61 1.32 -4.04
CA LEU A 132 -30.67 2.58 -4.75
C LEU A 132 -30.26 3.68 -3.77
N LEU A 133 -29.37 4.57 -4.19
CA LEU A 133 -28.92 5.70 -3.38
C LEU A 133 -29.02 6.97 -4.22
N LEU A 134 -29.72 7.96 -3.69
CA LEU A 134 -29.84 9.30 -4.27
C LEU A 134 -29.52 10.33 -3.19
N PRO A 135 -28.76 11.41 -3.50
CA PRO A 135 -28.49 12.45 -2.52
C PRO A 135 -29.81 13.12 -2.11
N ASP A 136 -30.03 13.24 -0.81
CA ASP A 136 -31.14 13.98 -0.24
C ASP A 136 -30.84 15.49 -0.18
N GLU A 137 -31.81 16.31 0.22
CA GLU A 137 -31.60 17.75 0.44
C GLU A 137 -30.52 18.03 1.50
N GLU A 138 -30.36 17.14 2.49
CA GLU A 138 -29.34 17.21 3.53
C GLU A 138 -27.93 16.76 3.06
N PHE A 139 -27.77 16.35 1.79
CA PHE A 139 -26.49 15.85 1.28
C PHE A 139 -25.44 16.96 1.11
N ILE A 140 -24.46 16.99 2.01
CA ILE A 140 -23.36 17.96 1.95
C ILE A 140 -22.16 17.36 1.22
N LYS A 141 -21.77 18.00 0.10
CA LYS A 141 -20.53 17.69 -0.62
C LYS A 141 -19.31 18.11 0.20
N GLY A 142 -18.23 17.33 0.17
CA GLY A 142 -17.03 17.69 0.91
C GLY A 142 -15.93 16.64 0.87
N ASN A 143 -14.74 17.03 1.33
CA ASN A 143 -13.63 16.11 1.51
C ASN A 143 -13.26 16.00 2.99
N GLN A 144 -13.71 14.90 3.61
CA GLN A 144 -13.40 14.57 5.00
C GLN A 144 -12.23 13.57 5.09
N LYS A 145 -11.58 13.22 3.98
CA LYS A 145 -10.33 12.47 4.01
C LYS A 145 -9.19 13.44 4.33
N THR A 146 -8.50 13.21 5.43
CA THR A 146 -7.19 13.81 5.68
C THR A 146 -6.18 13.25 4.68
N SER A 147 -5.30 14.09 4.13
CA SER A 147 -4.24 13.63 3.25
C SER A 147 -3.27 12.70 3.97
N SER A 148 -2.81 11.65 3.29
CA SER A 148 -1.75 10.78 3.81
C SER A 148 -0.45 11.56 4.01
N ILE A 149 -0.21 12.60 3.21
CA ILE A 149 0.97 13.47 3.29
C ILE A 149 0.91 14.36 4.54
N ASP A 150 -0.27 14.88 4.88
CA ASP A 150 -0.43 15.72 6.08
C ASP A 150 -0.20 14.88 7.34
N ARG A 151 -0.73 13.65 7.40
CA ARG A 151 -0.46 12.72 8.50
C ARG A 151 1.02 12.35 8.57
N PHE A 152 1.66 12.13 7.42
CA PHE A 152 3.10 11.88 7.33
C PHE A 152 3.91 13.04 7.91
N TRP A 153 3.57 14.28 7.54
CA TRP A 153 4.27 15.46 8.03
C TRP A 153 4.07 15.66 9.52
N GLN A 154 2.87 15.41 10.03
CA GLN A 154 2.57 15.45 11.47
C GLN A 154 3.37 14.42 12.27
N LEU A 155 3.64 13.24 11.69
CA LEU A 155 4.42 12.19 12.34
C LEU A 155 5.92 12.53 12.39
N ILE A 156 6.45 13.17 11.35
CA ILE A 156 7.88 13.50 11.23
C ILE A 156 8.25 14.80 11.93
N ARG A 157 7.36 15.80 11.91
CA ARG A 157 7.62 17.15 12.42
C ARG A 157 8.24 17.18 13.83
N PRO A 158 7.84 16.33 14.80
CA PRO A 158 8.47 16.30 16.13
C PRO A 158 9.93 15.84 16.15
N HIS A 159 10.38 15.13 15.11
CA HIS A 159 11.71 14.52 15.01
C HIS A 159 12.57 15.15 13.89
N SER A 160 12.19 16.34 13.41
CA SER A 160 12.83 17.02 12.28
C SER A 160 14.31 17.34 12.52
N GLY A 161 14.68 17.75 13.73
CA GLY A 161 16.08 18.07 14.05
C GLY A 161 17.01 16.87 13.88
N VAL A 162 16.56 15.68 14.31
CA VAL A 162 17.35 14.45 14.20
C VAL A 162 17.42 13.96 12.75
N MET A 163 16.33 14.12 11.98
CA MET A 163 16.35 13.84 10.54
C MET A 163 17.29 14.77 9.77
N ILE A 164 17.31 16.06 10.09
CA ILE A 164 18.24 17.02 9.46
C ILE A 164 19.68 16.65 9.78
N LEU A 165 19.99 16.26 11.02
CA LEU A 165 21.33 15.79 11.40
C LEU A 165 21.71 14.52 10.64
N ALA A 166 20.82 13.54 10.55
CA ALA A 166 21.05 12.32 9.77
C ALA A 166 21.24 12.61 8.27
N LEU A 167 20.50 13.58 7.74
CA LEU A 167 20.63 14.03 6.36
C LEU A 167 21.99 14.71 6.12
N MET A 168 22.41 15.62 7.00
CA MET A 168 23.74 16.25 6.93
C MET A 168 24.86 15.22 7.03
N GLY A 169 24.76 14.26 7.97
CA GLY A 169 25.70 13.15 8.08
C GLY A 169 25.76 12.30 6.81
N ALA A 170 24.62 12.06 6.17
CA ALA A 170 24.56 11.34 4.90
C ALA A 170 25.21 12.09 3.74
N VAL A 171 24.98 13.40 3.64
CA VAL A 171 25.61 14.27 2.63
C VAL A 171 27.13 14.25 2.83
N LEU A 172 27.59 14.42 4.07
CA LEU A 172 29.02 14.40 4.38
C LEU A 172 29.65 13.02 4.07
N TYR A 173 28.98 11.94 4.45
CA TYR A 173 29.38 10.56 4.10
C TYR A 173 29.54 10.39 2.59
N THR A 174 28.61 10.93 1.79
CA THR A 174 28.67 10.92 0.33
C THR A 174 29.87 11.68 -0.21
N ILE A 175 30.10 12.91 0.28
CA ILE A 175 31.22 13.75 -0.18
C ILE A 175 32.55 13.04 0.12
N LEU A 176 32.70 12.48 1.31
CA LEU A 176 33.87 11.66 1.67
C LEU A 176 33.97 10.43 0.76
N GLY A 177 32.87 9.77 0.43
CA GLY A 177 32.87 8.65 -0.52
C GLY A 177 33.35 9.04 -1.93
N LEU A 178 32.92 10.20 -2.44
CA LEU A 178 33.35 10.71 -3.75
C LEU A 178 34.84 11.08 -3.80
N SER A 179 35.46 11.37 -2.64
CA SER A 179 36.91 11.61 -2.57
C SER A 179 37.73 10.41 -3.09
N SER A 180 37.19 9.19 -2.99
CA SER A 180 37.84 7.97 -3.53
C SER A 180 38.08 8.05 -5.04
N SER A 181 37.14 8.66 -5.78
CA SER A 181 37.27 8.84 -7.23
C SER A 181 38.39 9.84 -7.57
N ILE A 182 38.51 10.92 -6.79
CA ILE A 182 39.59 11.91 -6.94
C ILE A 182 40.94 11.30 -6.55
N TYR A 183 40.98 10.48 -5.50
CA TYR A 183 42.17 9.74 -5.09
C TYR A 183 42.69 8.86 -6.22
N MET A 184 41.82 8.07 -6.85
CA MET A 184 42.20 7.22 -7.99
C MET A 184 42.68 8.05 -9.18
N GLN A 185 42.00 9.16 -9.47
CA GLN A 185 42.41 10.08 -10.54
C GLN A 185 43.85 10.59 -10.30
N LYS A 186 44.15 11.07 -9.09
CA LYS A 186 45.48 11.60 -8.77
C LYS A 186 46.59 10.55 -8.84
N ILE A 187 46.27 9.30 -8.51
CA ILE A 187 47.22 8.19 -8.69
C ILE A 187 47.56 8.00 -10.16
N ILE A 188 46.54 7.92 -11.02
CA ILE A 188 46.73 7.65 -12.46
C ILE A 188 47.44 8.82 -13.15
N ASP A 189 47.06 10.05 -12.84
CA ASP A 189 47.53 11.23 -13.55
C ASP A 189 48.91 11.70 -13.10
N PHE A 190 49.26 11.54 -11.81
CA PHE A 190 50.49 12.11 -11.24
C PHE A 190 51.42 11.08 -10.60
N VAL A 191 50.88 10.12 -9.84
CA VAL A 191 51.74 9.16 -9.11
C VAL A 191 52.37 8.13 -10.05
N ILE A 192 51.59 7.55 -10.96
CA ILE A 192 52.09 6.52 -11.89
C ILE A 192 53.07 7.11 -12.91
N PRO A 193 52.79 8.25 -13.58
CA PRO A 193 53.69 8.79 -14.59
C PRO A 193 55.00 9.31 -14.00
N GLU A 194 54.95 9.98 -12.84
CA GLU A 194 56.13 10.56 -12.18
C GLU A 194 56.84 9.56 -11.24
N SER A 195 56.26 8.37 -11.01
CA SER A 195 56.76 7.37 -10.05
C SER A 195 57.03 7.93 -8.63
N ASN A 196 56.25 8.93 -8.22
CA ASN A 196 56.48 9.66 -6.98
C ASN A 196 55.90 8.92 -5.77
N MET A 197 56.72 8.07 -5.15
CA MET A 197 56.34 7.25 -3.97
C MET A 197 56.00 8.09 -2.73
N GLN A 198 56.58 9.28 -2.60
CA GLN A 198 56.27 10.18 -1.48
C GLN A 198 54.84 10.74 -1.60
N LEU A 199 54.47 11.17 -2.81
CA LEU A 199 53.10 11.61 -3.10
C LEU A 199 52.10 10.47 -2.91
N LEU A 200 52.45 9.24 -3.33
CA LEU A 200 51.62 8.06 -3.11
C LEU A 200 51.35 7.83 -1.62
N ASN A 201 52.39 7.83 -0.79
CA ASN A 201 52.27 7.59 0.64
C ASN A 201 51.44 8.69 1.33
N LEU A 202 51.64 9.95 0.94
CA LEU A 202 50.87 11.08 1.46
C LEU A 202 49.38 10.95 1.12
N LEU A 203 49.05 10.70 -0.15
CA LEU A 203 47.67 10.53 -0.61
C LEU A 203 47.01 9.30 0.03
N SER A 204 47.75 8.19 0.15
CA SER A 204 47.25 6.95 0.76
C SER A 204 46.94 7.14 2.24
N MET A 205 47.83 7.81 2.98
CA MET A 205 47.58 8.13 4.40
C MET A 205 46.36 9.05 4.55
N GLY A 206 46.24 10.07 3.70
CA GLY A 206 45.06 10.95 3.66
C GLY A 206 43.77 10.17 3.39
N MET A 207 43.81 9.22 2.45
CA MET A 207 42.67 8.38 2.11
C MET A 207 42.26 7.45 3.26
N ILE A 208 43.23 6.85 3.97
CA ILE A 208 42.95 6.05 5.18
C ILE A 208 42.21 6.89 6.22
N VAL A 209 42.68 8.12 6.47
CA VAL A 209 42.01 9.03 7.42
C VAL A 209 40.59 9.33 6.96
N ILE A 210 40.38 9.65 5.68
CA ILE A 210 39.04 9.90 5.13
C ILE A 210 38.13 8.68 5.29
N LEU A 211 38.62 7.47 5.01
CA LEU A 211 37.87 6.23 5.17
C LEU A 211 37.47 5.98 6.62
N VAL A 212 38.37 6.24 7.58
CA VAL A 212 38.06 6.12 9.01
C VAL A 212 36.95 7.11 9.41
N PHE A 213 37.04 8.37 8.97
CA PHE A 213 35.98 9.36 9.19
C PHE A 213 34.67 8.96 8.52
N GLN A 214 34.74 8.42 7.30
CA GLN A 214 33.57 7.96 6.57
C GLN A 214 32.86 6.82 7.30
N ILE A 215 33.61 5.83 7.82
CA ILE A 215 33.06 4.75 8.64
C ILE A 215 32.41 5.33 9.90
N PHE A 216 33.10 6.22 10.61
CA PHE A 216 32.58 6.84 11.83
C PHE A 216 31.26 7.59 11.59
N ILE A 217 31.21 8.47 10.58
CA ILE A 217 30.00 9.22 10.22
C ILE A 217 28.89 8.26 9.76
N GLY A 218 29.22 7.24 8.97
CA GLY A 218 28.27 6.23 8.50
C GLY A 218 27.62 5.46 9.64
N THR A 219 28.40 5.03 10.63
CA THR A 219 27.90 4.35 11.83
C THR A 219 27.04 5.28 12.67
N PHE A 220 27.50 6.51 12.92
CA PHE A 220 26.76 7.47 13.75
C PHE A 220 25.41 7.85 13.12
N LYS A 221 25.39 8.12 11.81
CA LYS A 221 24.16 8.32 11.02
C LYS A 221 23.19 7.14 11.20
N THR A 222 23.69 5.92 11.06
CA THR A 222 22.86 4.70 11.17
C THR A 222 22.28 4.54 12.57
N ILE A 223 23.08 4.72 13.62
CA ILE A 223 22.62 4.61 15.02
C ILE A 223 21.54 5.65 15.32
N ILE A 224 21.76 6.91 14.92
CA ILE A 224 20.77 7.98 15.08
C ILE A 224 19.45 7.64 14.38
N GLY A 225 19.54 7.11 13.14
CA GLY A 225 18.38 6.68 12.38
C GLY A 225 17.59 5.58 13.09
N LEU A 226 18.29 4.57 13.62
CA LEU A 226 17.68 3.46 14.36
C LEU A 226 17.01 3.91 15.66
N GLN A 227 17.70 4.71 16.47
CA GLN A 227 17.15 5.22 17.73
C GLN A 227 15.90 6.08 17.50
N THR A 228 15.95 6.98 16.50
CA THR A 228 14.80 7.80 16.11
C THR A 228 13.65 6.93 15.64
N GLY A 229 13.95 5.89 14.87
CA GLY A 229 12.96 4.89 14.45
C GLY A 229 12.26 4.23 15.62
N GLN A 230 13.00 3.75 16.62
CA GLN A 230 12.45 3.09 17.79
C GLN A 230 11.60 4.03 18.65
N HIS A 231 12.01 5.28 18.84
CA HIS A 231 11.21 6.25 19.58
C HIS A 231 9.88 6.58 18.89
N ILE A 232 9.89 6.72 17.56
CA ILE A 232 8.66 6.94 16.79
C ILE A 232 7.75 5.72 16.89
N ASP A 233 8.28 4.50 16.78
CA ASP A 233 7.50 3.27 16.97
C ASP A 233 6.85 3.20 18.33
N ALA A 234 7.63 3.39 19.40
CA ALA A 234 7.12 3.33 20.75
C ALA A 234 5.98 4.34 20.95
N LYS A 235 6.13 5.57 20.45
CA LYS A 235 5.09 6.60 20.54
C LYS A 235 3.84 6.26 19.74
N LEU A 236 4.00 5.70 18.53
CA LEU A 236 2.88 5.26 17.69
C LEU A 236 2.13 4.09 18.31
N ILE A 237 2.84 3.04 18.72
CA ILE A 237 2.27 1.82 19.28
C ILE A 237 1.59 2.14 20.61
N LEU A 238 2.26 2.86 21.52
CA LEU A 238 1.67 3.26 22.81
C LEU A 238 0.50 4.23 22.63
N GLY A 239 0.60 5.18 21.69
CA GLY A 239 -0.49 6.11 21.39
C GLY A 239 -1.72 5.38 20.85
N TYR A 240 -1.52 4.46 19.92
CA TYR A 240 -2.58 3.61 19.38
C TYR A 240 -3.19 2.73 20.47
N TYR A 241 -2.37 2.06 21.28
CA TYR A 241 -2.81 1.22 22.38
C TYR A 241 -3.66 2.00 23.40
N LYS A 242 -3.19 3.18 23.84
CA LYS A 242 -3.94 4.06 24.75
C LYS A 242 -5.28 4.47 24.17
N HIS A 243 -5.31 4.86 22.89
CA HIS A 243 -6.56 5.25 22.24
C HIS A 243 -7.51 4.06 22.07
N LEU A 244 -6.99 2.90 21.70
CA LEU A 244 -7.75 1.66 21.54
C LEU A 244 -8.51 1.33 22.82
N LEU A 245 -7.84 1.40 23.99
CA LEU A 245 -8.45 1.13 25.29
C LEU A 245 -9.52 2.15 25.72
N GLN A 246 -9.60 3.32 25.08
CA GLN A 246 -10.64 4.32 25.35
C GLN A 246 -11.89 4.13 24.48
N LEU A 247 -11.85 3.22 23.49
CA LEU A 247 -12.98 2.98 22.60
C LEU A 247 -14.10 2.20 23.30
N PRO A 248 -15.37 2.44 22.93
CA PRO A 248 -16.51 1.73 23.50
C PRO A 248 -16.49 0.24 23.13
N GLN A 249 -17.08 -0.61 23.98
CA GLN A 249 -17.15 -2.08 23.81
C GLN A 249 -17.62 -2.51 22.40
N ARG A 250 -18.59 -1.80 21.82
CA ARG A 250 -19.10 -2.04 20.45
C ARG A 250 -18.00 -2.10 19.38
N PHE A 251 -16.92 -1.36 19.54
CA PHE A 251 -15.77 -1.41 18.63
C PHE A 251 -15.07 -2.78 18.69
N PHE A 252 -14.85 -3.31 19.88
CA PHE A 252 -14.19 -4.61 20.10
C PHE A 252 -15.08 -5.79 19.68
N ASP A 253 -16.39 -5.64 19.80
CA ASP A 253 -17.33 -6.68 19.37
C ASP A 253 -17.36 -6.83 17.84
N THR A 254 -17.20 -5.71 17.12
CA THR A 254 -17.30 -5.65 15.65
C THR A 254 -15.99 -5.90 14.91
N MET A 255 -14.85 -5.62 15.54
CA MET A 255 -13.54 -5.72 14.90
C MET A 255 -12.82 -7.03 15.27
N ARG A 256 -12.08 -7.63 14.33
CA ARG A 256 -11.28 -8.83 14.62
C ARG A 256 -9.95 -8.41 15.26
N VAL A 257 -9.46 -9.19 16.23
CA VAL A 257 -8.16 -8.92 16.89
C VAL A 257 -7.02 -8.84 15.85
N GLY A 258 -7.03 -9.72 14.85
CA GLY A 258 -6.07 -9.68 13.74
C GLY A 258 -6.14 -8.39 12.90
N GLU A 259 -7.33 -7.82 12.68
CA GLU A 259 -7.50 -6.54 11.96
C GLU A 259 -6.88 -5.38 12.74
N ILE A 260 -7.00 -5.39 14.08
CA ILE A 260 -6.39 -4.38 14.96
C ILE A 260 -4.87 -4.49 14.93
N ILE A 261 -4.32 -5.70 15.10
CA ILE A 261 -2.88 -5.95 15.08
C ILE A 261 -2.28 -5.61 13.71
N SER A 262 -2.97 -5.96 12.62
CA SER A 262 -2.54 -5.63 11.26
C SER A 262 -2.35 -4.12 11.07
N ARG A 263 -3.27 -3.29 11.58
CA ARG A 263 -3.16 -1.83 11.48
C ARG A 263 -1.97 -1.27 12.25
N VAL A 264 -1.62 -1.86 13.40
CA VAL A 264 -0.40 -1.50 14.15
C VAL A 264 0.84 -1.85 13.33
N ASN A 265 0.90 -3.06 12.78
CA ASN A 265 2.01 -3.50 11.95
C ASN A 265 2.16 -2.66 10.68
N ASP A 266 1.04 -2.27 10.05
CA ASP A 266 1.05 -1.37 8.90
C ASP A 266 1.58 0.01 9.27
N ALA A 267 1.24 0.55 10.46
CA ALA A 267 1.81 1.80 10.94
C ALA A 267 3.33 1.70 11.15
N VAL A 268 3.82 0.59 11.70
CA VAL A 268 5.26 0.32 11.88
C VAL A 268 5.99 0.21 10.53
N LYS A 269 5.39 -0.48 9.55
CA LYS A 269 5.90 -0.58 8.17
C LYS A 269 5.95 0.78 7.48
N ILE A 270 4.88 1.59 7.61
CA ILE A 270 4.85 2.96 7.09
C ILE A 270 5.99 3.76 7.71
N ARG A 271 6.15 3.75 9.03
CA ARG A 271 7.28 4.42 9.70
C ARG A 271 8.64 3.93 9.19
N ALA A 272 8.83 2.62 9.02
CA ALA A 272 10.09 2.07 8.53
C ALA A 272 10.40 2.56 7.11
N PHE A 273 9.39 2.61 6.24
CA PHE A 273 9.52 3.21 4.91
C PHE A 273 9.93 4.69 4.97
N ILE A 274 9.37 5.45 5.91
CA ILE A 274 9.70 6.87 6.10
C ILE A 274 11.17 7.04 6.52
N ASN A 275 11.61 6.32 7.55
CA ASN A 275 12.93 6.53 8.12
C ASN A 275 14.05 5.95 7.26
N ASP A 276 13.84 4.76 6.69
CA ASP A 276 14.90 4.07 5.98
C ASP A 276 14.82 4.36 4.47
N VAL A 277 13.70 4.03 3.85
CA VAL A 277 13.57 4.12 2.39
C VAL A 277 13.56 5.58 1.91
N ALA A 278 12.77 6.46 2.53
CA ALA A 278 12.66 7.84 2.06
C ALA A 278 13.94 8.66 2.28
N LEU A 279 14.61 8.51 3.44
CA LEU A 279 15.89 9.18 3.69
C LEU A 279 16.98 8.68 2.74
N ASN A 280 17.12 7.37 2.56
CA ASN A 280 18.10 6.82 1.62
C ASN A 280 17.78 7.21 0.18
N MET A 281 16.52 7.26 -0.21
CA MET A 281 16.12 7.74 -1.54
C MET A 281 16.54 9.19 -1.77
N PHE A 282 16.33 10.09 -0.80
CA PHE A 282 16.76 11.47 -0.92
C PHE A 282 18.29 11.58 -1.05
N VAL A 283 19.04 10.86 -0.21
CA VAL A 283 20.50 10.81 -0.25
C VAL A 283 20.99 10.26 -1.59
N ASN A 284 20.39 9.18 -2.10
CA ASN A 284 20.75 8.58 -3.38
C ASN A 284 20.48 9.52 -4.56
N ILE A 285 19.36 10.26 -4.54
CA ILE A 285 19.09 11.29 -5.55
C ILE A 285 20.20 12.36 -5.52
N LEU A 286 20.60 12.81 -4.33
CA LEU A 286 21.67 13.78 -4.18
C LEU A 286 23.02 13.24 -4.68
N ILE A 287 23.37 11.98 -4.33
CA ILE A 287 24.55 11.27 -4.84
C ILE A 287 24.54 11.27 -6.37
N VAL A 288 23.43 10.84 -6.98
CA VAL A 288 23.30 10.78 -8.45
C VAL A 288 23.47 12.16 -9.08
N LEU A 289 22.86 13.20 -8.51
CA LEU A 289 22.99 14.58 -8.99
C LEU A 289 24.44 15.08 -8.91
N PHE A 290 25.12 14.90 -7.78
CA PHE A 290 26.52 15.30 -7.63
C PHE A 290 27.45 14.51 -8.55
N SER A 291 27.27 13.20 -8.64
CA SER A 291 28.08 12.34 -9.52
C SER A 291 27.91 12.72 -10.98
N ILE A 292 26.68 12.92 -11.45
CA ILE A 292 26.42 13.38 -12.82
C ILE A 292 27.04 14.77 -13.04
N GLY A 293 26.87 15.69 -12.10
CA GLY A 293 27.48 17.03 -12.17
C GLY A 293 29.00 16.99 -12.30
N LEU A 294 29.67 16.16 -11.48
CA LEU A 294 31.11 15.92 -11.61
C LEU A 294 31.46 15.34 -12.98
N MET A 295 30.74 14.30 -13.44
CA MET A 295 31.01 13.71 -14.76
C MET A 295 30.88 14.71 -15.91
N PHE A 296 29.90 15.62 -15.86
CA PHE A 296 29.77 16.70 -16.84
C PHE A 296 30.95 17.67 -16.82
N MET A 297 31.49 17.98 -15.63
CA MET A 297 32.66 18.84 -15.46
C MET A 297 33.93 18.17 -16.02
N TYR A 298 34.11 16.86 -15.82
CA TYR A 298 35.27 16.13 -16.34
C TYR A 298 35.19 15.89 -17.85
N TYR A 299 34.11 15.28 -18.35
CA TYR A 299 33.96 14.99 -19.77
C TYR A 299 32.50 14.75 -20.17
N TRP A 300 31.87 15.81 -20.70
CA TRP A 300 30.44 15.85 -21.01
C TRP A 300 29.95 14.77 -22.00
N LYS A 301 30.78 14.31 -22.95
CA LYS A 301 30.37 13.27 -23.91
C LYS A 301 30.14 11.92 -23.24
N LEU A 302 30.99 11.56 -22.27
CA LEU A 302 30.86 10.30 -21.52
C LEU A 302 29.74 10.39 -20.47
N ALA A 303 29.49 11.59 -19.93
CA ALA A 303 28.30 11.86 -19.11
C ALA A 303 27.00 11.63 -19.89
N LEU A 304 26.91 12.07 -21.15
CA LEU A 304 25.73 11.80 -22.01
C LEU A 304 25.55 10.31 -22.32
N ILE A 305 26.63 9.57 -22.58
CA ILE A 305 26.57 8.12 -22.79
C ILE A 305 26.04 7.43 -21.54
N MET A 306 26.53 7.80 -20.35
CA MET A 306 26.04 7.24 -19.08
C MET A 306 24.57 7.61 -18.81
N LEU A 307 24.17 8.85 -19.12
CA LEU A 307 22.78 9.28 -19.00
C LEU A 307 21.84 8.46 -19.90
N ALA A 308 22.30 8.03 -21.08
CA ALA A 308 21.54 7.18 -21.99
C ALA A 308 21.30 5.75 -21.46
N ILE A 309 22.10 5.28 -20.49
CA ILE A 309 21.88 3.98 -19.83
C ILE A 309 20.64 4.03 -18.91
N ILE A 310 20.35 5.17 -18.29
CA ILE A 310 19.20 5.35 -17.39
C ILE A 310 17.86 5.02 -18.10
N PRO A 311 17.51 5.60 -19.26
CA PRO A 311 16.27 5.25 -19.96
C PRO A 311 16.26 3.80 -20.44
N ALA A 312 17.40 3.22 -20.83
CA ALA A 312 17.48 1.79 -21.18
C ALA A 312 17.10 0.91 -19.98
N TYR A 313 17.62 1.22 -18.79
CA TYR A 313 17.25 0.53 -17.56
C TYR A 313 15.76 0.73 -17.20
N LEU A 314 15.21 1.93 -17.38
CA LEU A 314 13.79 2.21 -17.16
C LEU A 314 12.87 1.40 -18.09
N ILE A 315 13.28 1.17 -19.34
CA ILE A 315 12.55 0.32 -20.29
C ILE A 315 12.54 -1.13 -19.80
N ILE A 316 13.71 -1.67 -19.44
CA ILE A 316 13.84 -3.04 -18.90
C ILE A 316 12.99 -3.20 -17.64
N TYR A 317 13.08 -2.24 -16.72
CA TYR A 317 12.26 -2.22 -15.50
C TYR A 317 10.76 -2.19 -15.82
N SER A 318 10.33 -1.35 -16.76
CA SER A 318 8.91 -1.23 -17.13
C SER A 318 8.35 -2.54 -17.70
N ILE A 319 9.13 -3.21 -18.56
CA ILE A 319 8.77 -4.52 -19.11
C ILE A 319 8.70 -5.57 -17.98
N SER A 320 9.74 -5.62 -17.14
CA SER A 320 9.81 -6.54 -16.00
C SER A 320 8.63 -6.33 -15.04
N ASN A 321 8.31 -5.09 -14.69
CA ASN A 321 7.18 -4.76 -13.81
C ASN A 321 5.84 -5.16 -14.42
N LEU A 322 5.66 -4.98 -15.73
CA LEU A 322 4.42 -5.38 -16.42
C LEU A 322 4.20 -6.89 -16.39
N VAL A 323 5.27 -7.67 -16.52
CA VAL A 323 5.25 -9.14 -16.41
C VAL A 323 5.07 -9.58 -14.96
N ASN A 324 5.90 -9.08 -14.06
CA ASN A 324 5.93 -9.47 -12.64
C ASN A 324 4.64 -9.13 -11.91
N LYS A 325 3.95 -8.05 -12.26
CA LYS A 325 2.69 -7.68 -11.61
C LYS A 325 1.62 -8.76 -11.71
N LYS A 326 1.56 -9.50 -12.84
CA LYS A 326 0.62 -10.62 -13.00
C LYS A 326 1.01 -11.81 -12.13
N TRP A 327 2.29 -12.13 -12.10
CA TRP A 327 2.83 -13.23 -11.29
C TRP A 327 2.72 -12.94 -9.79
N GLN A 328 3.08 -11.75 -9.33
CA GLN A 328 2.92 -11.34 -7.94
C GLN A 328 1.47 -11.41 -7.48
N ARG A 329 0.50 -11.03 -8.33
CA ARG A 329 -0.92 -11.15 -7.98
C ARG A 329 -1.33 -12.62 -7.80
N ARG A 330 -0.94 -13.50 -8.72
CA ARG A 330 -1.20 -14.95 -8.60
C ARG A 330 -0.53 -15.55 -7.37
N LEU A 331 0.74 -15.22 -7.13
CA LEU A 331 1.48 -15.66 -5.95
C LEU A 331 0.79 -15.24 -4.66
N MET A 332 0.29 -14.00 -4.59
CA MET A 332 -0.41 -13.48 -3.42
C MET A 332 -1.79 -14.12 -3.23
N GLU A 333 -2.54 -14.38 -4.31
CA GLU A 333 -3.81 -15.12 -4.28
C GLU A 333 -3.58 -16.56 -3.78
N ASN A 334 -2.61 -17.27 -4.36
CA ASN A 334 -2.26 -18.64 -3.97
C ASN A 334 -1.72 -18.73 -2.53
N SER A 335 -0.90 -17.77 -2.10
CA SER A 335 -0.37 -17.73 -0.73
C SER A 335 -1.49 -17.55 0.29
N ALA A 336 -2.49 -16.71 -0.02
CA ALA A 336 -3.66 -16.53 0.84
C ALA A 336 -4.53 -17.80 0.92
N ASP A 337 -4.68 -18.52 -0.19
CA ASP A 337 -5.40 -19.79 -0.22
C ASP A 337 -4.69 -20.88 0.60
N LEU A 338 -3.35 -20.93 0.53
CA LEU A 338 -2.54 -21.84 1.33
C LEU A 338 -2.60 -21.48 2.83
N GLU A 339 -2.47 -20.20 3.18
CA GLU A 339 -2.55 -19.74 4.57
C GLU A 339 -3.93 -20.04 5.17
N THR A 340 -5.01 -19.82 4.41
CA THR A 340 -6.38 -20.17 4.82
C THR A 340 -6.50 -21.66 5.11
N GLN A 341 -6.01 -22.51 4.19
CA GLN A 341 -6.04 -23.96 4.37
C GLN A 341 -5.20 -24.43 5.56
N LEU A 342 -4.05 -23.81 5.82
CA LEU A 342 -3.23 -24.12 6.99
C LEU A 342 -3.98 -23.79 8.28
N VAL A 343 -4.60 -22.61 8.36
CA VAL A 343 -5.41 -22.23 9.53
C VAL A 343 -6.58 -23.18 9.72
N GLU A 344 -7.30 -23.55 8.66
CA GLU A 344 -8.40 -24.52 8.72
C GLU A 344 -7.93 -25.90 9.17
N SER A 345 -6.83 -26.40 8.60
CA SER A 345 -6.26 -27.72 8.93
C SER A 345 -5.77 -27.78 10.37
N LEU A 346 -5.12 -26.71 10.85
CA LEU A 346 -4.65 -26.62 12.24
C LEU A 346 -5.83 -26.52 13.22
N THR A 347 -6.86 -25.77 12.87
CA THR A 347 -8.09 -25.67 13.68
C THR A 347 -8.85 -27.00 13.71
N ALA A 348 -8.88 -27.71 12.59
CA ALA A 348 -9.51 -29.02 12.43
C ALA A 348 -8.58 -30.19 12.80
N ALA A 349 -7.38 -29.95 13.34
CA ALA A 349 -6.38 -30.99 13.59
C ALA A 349 -6.91 -32.12 14.48
N GLY A 350 -7.74 -31.79 15.47
CA GLY A 350 -8.41 -32.78 16.32
C GLY A 350 -9.34 -33.70 15.54
N THR A 351 -10.11 -33.16 14.60
CA THR A 351 -10.99 -33.91 13.70
C THR A 351 -10.16 -34.76 12.73
N ILE A 352 -9.17 -34.17 12.07
CA ILE A 352 -8.30 -34.86 11.11
C ILE A 352 -7.65 -36.08 11.75
N LYS A 353 -7.10 -35.95 12.96
CA LYS A 353 -6.49 -37.06 13.70
C LYS A 353 -7.49 -38.13 14.13
N ARG A 354 -8.70 -37.76 14.53
CA ARG A 354 -9.74 -38.71 14.94
C ARG A 354 -10.26 -39.55 13.78
N PHE A 355 -10.30 -38.98 12.57
CA PHE A 355 -10.75 -39.66 11.37
C PHE A 355 -9.61 -40.31 10.55
N GLY A 356 -8.35 -40.20 10.99
CA GLY A 356 -7.20 -40.76 10.27
C GLY A 356 -6.97 -40.14 8.88
N LEU A 357 -7.31 -38.86 8.72
CA LEU A 357 -7.28 -38.15 7.43
C LEU A 357 -5.98 -37.34 7.23
N GLU A 358 -4.90 -37.65 7.96
CA GLU A 358 -3.66 -36.88 7.89
C GLU A 358 -3.04 -36.89 6.50
N GLU A 359 -3.10 -38.03 5.80
CA GLU A 359 -2.53 -38.17 4.45
C GLU A 359 -3.32 -37.35 3.43
N TYR A 360 -4.65 -37.33 3.51
CA TYR A 360 -5.50 -36.50 2.67
C TYR A 360 -5.25 -35.00 2.90
N ALA A 361 -5.13 -34.58 4.16
CA ALA A 361 -4.83 -33.20 4.50
C ALA A 361 -3.43 -32.77 4.01
N LYS A 362 -2.43 -33.66 4.08
CA LYS A 362 -1.09 -33.44 3.52
C LYS A 362 -1.15 -33.30 2.00
N LEU A 363 -1.76 -34.26 1.30
CA LEU A 363 -1.89 -34.29 -0.16
C LEU A 363 -2.55 -33.02 -0.69
N SER A 364 -3.69 -32.63 -0.11
CA SER A 364 -4.40 -31.40 -0.47
C SER A 364 -3.56 -30.14 -0.25
N SER A 365 -2.66 -30.14 0.73
CA SER A 365 -1.76 -29.01 0.98
C SER A 365 -0.60 -28.97 -0.02
N THR A 366 -0.05 -30.14 -0.40
CA THR A 366 1.00 -30.24 -1.44
C THR A 366 0.50 -29.89 -2.84
N ASP A 367 -0.73 -30.25 -3.20
CA ASP A 367 -1.31 -29.90 -4.49
C ASP A 367 -1.43 -28.38 -4.68
N LYS A 368 -1.65 -27.65 -3.58
CA LYS A 368 -1.63 -26.18 -3.59
C LYS A 368 -0.23 -25.57 -3.42
N CYS A 369 0.81 -26.35 -3.13
CA CYS A 369 2.19 -25.89 -3.10
C CYS A 369 2.92 -26.10 -4.44
N ASN A 370 2.43 -27.01 -5.28
CA ASN A 370 3.00 -27.26 -6.60
C ASN A 370 2.62 -26.13 -7.56
N PHE A 371 3.49 -25.13 -7.68
CA PHE A 371 3.43 -24.03 -8.64
C PHE A 371 4.64 -24.00 -9.55
#